data_AF-A0A0N4YFL5-F1
#
_entry.id   AF-A0A0N4YFL5-F1
#
_cell.length_a   1.000
_cell.length_b   1.000
_cell.length_c   1.000
_cell.angle_alpha   90.00
_cell.angle_beta   90.00
_cell.angle_gamma   90.00
#
_symmetry.space_group_name_H-M   'P 1'
#
loop_
_entity.id
_entity.type
_entity.pdbx_description
1 polymer ?
#
loop_
_entity_poly.entity_id
_entity_poly.type
_entity_poly.pdbx_seq_one_letter_code
_entity_poly.pdbx_strand_id
1 'polypeptide(L)'
;MDARRLKEGDVMKYKTGFLGNKWKSYHAVLFSDSKFCWYDEKGDRKPKGSILLKDVVPYICVGLMTDRMPVKRPSVPDGYSVHHLVGIGMDPRAETVHWILFSSDSDLE
;
A
#
# COMPACT_ATOMS: atom_id res chain seq x y z
N MET A 1 -24.04 -8.54 -2.80
CA MET A 1 -23.09 -9.22 -3.70
C MET A 1 -21.77 -9.30 -2.98
N ASP A 2 -21.18 -10.48 -2.87
CA ASP A 2 -19.85 -10.62 -2.29
C ASP A 2 -18.82 -9.90 -3.18
N ALA A 3 -17.90 -9.15 -2.57
CA ALA A 3 -16.87 -8.45 -3.31
C ALA A 3 -15.91 -9.48 -3.93
N ARG A 4 -15.80 -9.49 -5.27
CA ARG A 4 -14.89 -10.40 -5.98
C ARG A 4 -13.45 -9.88 -5.87
N ARG A 5 -12.48 -10.79 -5.88
CA ARG A 5 -11.06 -10.42 -6.02
C ARG A 5 -10.79 -9.94 -7.45
N LEU A 6 -10.14 -8.80 -7.59
CA LEU A 6 -9.75 -8.22 -8.87
C LEU A 6 -8.30 -8.56 -9.20
N LYS A 7 -7.40 -8.32 -8.23
CA LYS A 7 -5.97 -8.53 -8.33
C LYS A 7 -5.41 -8.91 -6.96
N GLU A 8 -4.38 -9.73 -6.95
CA GLU A 8 -3.62 -10.06 -5.74
C GLU A 8 -2.15 -10.24 -6.07
N GLY A 9 -1.29 -10.06 -5.07
CA GLY A 9 0.16 -10.19 -5.23
C GLY A 9 0.90 -9.80 -3.96
N ASP A 10 2.18 -10.16 -3.91
CA ASP A 10 3.05 -9.80 -2.79
C ASP A 10 3.50 -8.35 -2.89
N VAL A 11 3.44 -7.64 -1.76
CA VAL A 11 3.87 -6.24 -1.63
C VAL A 11 4.67 -6.06 -0.35
N MET A 12 5.51 -5.04 -0.29
CA MET A 12 6.04 -4.55 0.97
C MET A 12 5.21 -3.38 1.46
N LYS A 13 4.88 -3.37 2.75
CA LYS A 13 4.24 -2.23 3.41
C LYS A 13 5.18 -1.65 4.46
N TYR A 14 5.34 -0.32 4.44
CA TYR A 14 6.07 0.36 5.50
C TYR A 14 5.23 0.40 6.77
N LYS A 15 5.86 0.02 7.88
CA LYS A 15 5.30 0.09 9.22
C LYS A 15 6.11 1.06 10.06
N THR A 16 5.41 2.02 10.64
CA THR A 16 5.91 2.88 11.71
C THR A 16 5.46 2.31 13.05
N GLY A 17 6.32 2.38 14.07
CA GLY A 17 6.01 1.82 15.39
C GLY A 17 7.11 2.07 16.41
N PHE A 18 6.84 1.68 17.66
CA PHE A 18 7.71 1.96 18.80
C PHE A 18 9.09 1.28 18.71
N LEU A 19 9.19 0.12 18.05
CA LEU A 19 10.44 -0.62 17.85
C LEU A 19 11.17 -0.23 16.54
N GLY A 20 10.91 0.98 16.05
CA GLY A 20 11.47 1.49 14.81
C GLY A 20 10.58 1.22 13.60
N ASN A 21 11.01 1.80 12.49
CA ASN A 21 10.29 1.74 11.23
C ASN A 21 10.91 0.68 10.32
N LYS A 22 10.07 -0.10 9.64
CA LYS A 22 10.57 -1.14 8.73
C LYS A 22 9.59 -1.45 7.62
N TRP A 23 10.13 -1.93 6.51
CA TRP A 23 9.37 -2.62 5.48
C TRP A 23 9.08 -4.05 5.91
N LYS A 24 7.84 -4.50 5.71
CA LYS A 24 7.42 -5.89 5.93
C LYS A 24 6.62 -6.37 4.73
N SER A 25 6.85 -7.61 4.31
CA SER A 25 6.11 -8.25 3.22
C SER A 25 4.70 -8.65 3.64
N TYR A 26 3.78 -8.58 2.68
CA TYR A 26 2.36 -8.86 2.81
C TYR A 26 1.82 -9.43 1.50
N HIS A 27 0.82 -10.30 1.58
CA HIS A 27 -0.03 -10.64 0.43
C HIS A 27 -1.16 -9.62 0.34
N ALA A 28 -1.21 -8.82 -0.73
CA ALA A 28 -2.26 -7.82 -0.94
C ALA A 28 -3.36 -8.35 -1.86
N VAL A 29 -4.59 -7.91 -1.63
CA VAL A 29 -5.77 -8.25 -2.45
C VAL A 29 -6.61 -7.00 -2.67
N LEU A 30 -6.84 -6.65 -3.94
CA LEU A 30 -7.80 -5.63 -4.34
C LEU A 30 -9.14 -6.29 -4.67
N PHE A 31 -10.22 -5.80 -4.07
CA PHE A 31 -11.57 -6.27 -4.26
C PHE A 31 -12.42 -5.31 -5.11
N SER A 32 -13.49 -5.83 -5.71
CA SER A 32 -14.38 -5.09 -6.60
C SER A 32 -15.18 -3.97 -5.94
N ASP A 33 -15.28 -3.99 -4.62
CA ASP A 33 -15.92 -2.95 -3.80
C ASP A 33 -14.95 -1.82 -3.42
N SER A 34 -13.78 -1.76 -4.08
CA SER A 34 -12.67 -0.83 -3.81
C SER A 34 -11.92 -1.10 -2.50
N LYS A 35 -12.13 -2.25 -1.86
CA LYS A 35 -11.35 -2.62 -0.68
C LYS A 35 -9.97 -3.12 -1.10
N PHE A 36 -8.91 -2.51 -0.57
CA PHE A 36 -7.54 -3.00 -0.70
C PHE A 36 -7.09 -3.52 0.66
N CYS A 37 -6.90 -4.84 0.74
CA CYS A 37 -6.54 -5.56 1.96
C CYS A 37 -5.12 -6.08 1.89
N TRP A 38 -4.45 -6.23 3.03
CA TRP A 38 -3.19 -6.95 3.14
C TRP A 38 -3.21 -7.98 4.26
N TYR A 39 -2.57 -9.12 4.01
CA TYR A 39 -2.55 -10.32 4.84
C TYR A 39 -1.10 -10.70 5.14
N ASP A 40 -0.82 -11.24 6.33
CA ASP A 40 0.56 -11.63 6.62
C ASP A 40 1.01 -12.72 5.63
N GLU A 41 0.11 -13.64 5.27
CA GLU A 41 0.36 -14.68 4.27
C GLU A 41 -0.83 -14.89 3.31
N LYS A 42 -0.55 -15.43 2.12
CA LYS A 42 -1.59 -15.84 1.17
C LYS A 42 -2.44 -16.96 1.77
N GLY A 43 -3.75 -16.79 1.77
CA GLY A 43 -4.71 -17.78 2.30
C GLY A 43 -5.20 -17.47 3.73
N ASP A 44 -4.62 -16.46 4.39
CA ASP A 44 -5.12 -15.99 5.68
C ASP A 44 -6.61 -15.61 5.62
N ARG A 45 -7.36 -16.04 6.65
CA ARG A 45 -8.80 -15.78 6.74
C ARG A 45 -9.13 -14.33 7.09
N LYS A 46 -8.23 -13.62 7.76
CA LYS A 46 -8.45 -12.25 8.25
C LYS A 46 -7.31 -11.34 7.78
N PRO A 47 -7.62 -10.18 7.19
CA PRO A 47 -6.60 -9.22 6.80
C PRO A 47 -5.96 -8.61 8.05
N LYS A 48 -4.67 -8.25 7.94
CA LYS A 48 -3.99 -7.43 8.95
C LYS A 48 -4.39 -5.97 8.88
N GLY A 49 -4.88 -5.52 7.73
CA GLY A 49 -5.47 -4.21 7.56
C GLY A 49 -6.11 -4.08 6.19
N SER A 50 -6.90 -3.04 6.03
CA SER A 50 -7.57 -2.73 4.79
C SER A 50 -7.85 -1.25 4.67
N ILE A 51 -7.90 -0.76 3.45
CA ILE A 51 -8.37 0.58 3.09
C ILE A 51 -9.50 0.45 2.08
N LEU A 52 -10.41 1.43 2.08
CA LEU A 52 -11.47 1.53 1.10
C LEU A 52 -11.09 2.65 0.13
N LEU A 53 -10.57 2.31 -1.05
CA LEU A 53 -9.93 3.24 -1.97
C LEU A 53 -10.87 4.33 -2.51
N LYS A 54 -12.19 4.11 -2.50
CA LYS A 54 -13.17 5.12 -2.88
C LYS A 54 -13.39 6.20 -1.81
N ASP A 55 -13.00 5.93 -0.57
CA ASP A 55 -13.16 6.83 0.58
C ASP A 55 -11.86 7.58 0.92
N VAL A 56 -10.76 7.25 0.24
CA VAL A 56 -9.50 7.98 0.42
C VAL A 56 -9.63 9.37 -0.20
N VAL A 57 -9.05 10.36 0.47
CA VAL A 57 -8.83 11.68 -0.13
C VAL A 57 -8.02 11.46 -1.42
N PRO A 58 -8.23 12.22 -2.51
CA PRO A 58 -7.60 12.00 -3.83
C PRO A 58 -6.07 12.10 -3.88
N TYR A 59 -5.36 11.94 -2.76
CA TYR A 59 -3.93 11.80 -2.65
C TYR A 59 -3.51 10.33 -2.68
N ILE A 60 -3.56 9.75 -3.88
CA ILE A 60 -2.75 8.58 -4.22
C ILE A 60 -1.61 9.07 -5.10
N CYS A 61 -0.38 8.83 -4.67
CA CYS A 61 0.81 9.17 -5.45
C CYS A 61 1.58 7.89 -5.76
N VAL A 62 2.12 7.82 -6.97
CA VAL A 62 2.86 6.67 -7.49
C VAL A 62 4.21 7.12 -8.00
N GLY A 63 5.24 6.30 -7.78
CA GLY A 63 6.57 6.57 -8.32
C GLY A 63 7.17 7.84 -7.75
N LEU A 64 7.82 8.63 -8.61
CA LEU A 64 8.40 9.92 -8.26
C LEU A 64 7.37 10.94 -7.74
N MET A 65 6.08 10.76 -8.03
CA MET A 65 5.04 11.64 -7.48
C MET A 65 4.88 11.48 -5.97
N THR A 66 5.38 10.39 -5.38
CA THR A 66 5.36 10.19 -3.93
C THR A 66 6.17 11.23 -3.16
N ASP A 67 7.11 11.93 -3.81
CA ASP A 67 7.82 13.07 -3.23
C ASP A 67 6.92 14.32 -3.05
N ARG A 68 5.72 14.32 -3.65
CA ARG A 68 4.73 15.40 -3.48
C ARG A 68 3.76 15.17 -2.31
N MET A 69 3.84 14.01 -1.65
CA MET A 69 3.04 13.76 -0.46
C MET A 69 3.45 14.72 0.67
N PRO A 70 2.48 15.25 1.46
CA PRO A 70 2.77 16.12 2.60
C PRO A 70 3.70 15.49 3.65
N VAL A 71 3.66 14.17 3.77
CA VAL A 71 4.56 13.40 4.63
C VAL A 71 5.70 12.81 3.81
N LYS A 72 6.93 12.98 4.31
CA LYS A 72 8.13 12.42 3.69
C LYS A 72 8.02 10.91 3.54
N ARG A 73 8.18 10.42 2.31
CA ARG A 73 8.20 8.98 2.03
C ARG A 73 9.40 8.28 2.68
N PRO A 74 9.27 6.99 3.03
CA PRO A 74 10.39 6.16 3.45
C PRO A 74 11.43 5.97 2.34
N SER A 75 12.67 5.67 2.74
CA SER A 75 13.67 5.14 1.80
C SER A 75 13.24 3.77 1.30
N VAL A 76 13.45 3.53 0.02
CA VAL A 76 13.14 2.25 -0.64
C VAL A 76 14.28 1.26 -0.32
N PRO A 77 13.99 -0.01 -0.01
CA PRO A 77 15.02 -1.03 0.20
C PRO A 77 15.86 -1.30 -1.05
N ASP A 78 17.06 -1.86 -0.86
CA ASP A 78 17.92 -2.27 -1.97
C ASP A 78 17.22 -3.28 -2.88
N GLY A 79 17.46 -3.18 -4.19
CA GLY A 79 16.85 -4.03 -5.20
C GLY A 79 15.43 -3.63 -5.59
N TYR A 80 14.82 -2.63 -4.93
CA TYR A 80 13.52 -2.09 -5.31
C TYR A 80 13.64 -0.71 -5.96
N SER A 81 12.65 -0.38 -6.79
CA SER A 81 12.58 0.90 -7.48
C SER A 81 11.57 1.83 -6.82
N VAL A 82 11.92 3.11 -6.71
CA VAL A 82 10.96 4.15 -6.29
C VAL A 82 9.77 4.23 -7.23
N HIS A 83 9.92 3.84 -8.50
CA HIS A 83 8.83 3.83 -9.49
C HIS A 83 7.67 2.90 -9.08
N HIS A 84 7.94 1.87 -8.28
CA HIS A 84 6.94 0.92 -7.79
C HIS A 84 6.36 1.31 -6.41
N LEU A 85 6.73 2.49 -5.88
CA LEU A 85 6.23 2.98 -4.59
C LEU A 85 4.90 3.70 -4.78
N VAL A 86 3.94 3.35 -3.93
CA VAL A 86 2.62 3.98 -3.84
C VAL A 86 2.44 4.54 -2.43
N GLY A 87 2.08 5.82 -2.35
CA GLY A 87 1.59 6.47 -1.13
C GLY A 87 0.09 6.68 -1.23
N ILE A 88 -0.65 6.29 -0.18
CA ILE A 88 -2.10 6.47 -0.09
C ILE A 88 -2.40 7.28 1.17
N GLY A 89 -2.82 8.54 1.00
CA GLY A 89 -3.23 9.40 2.10
C GLY A 89 -4.64 9.06 2.59
N MET A 90 -4.81 8.96 3.91
CA MET A 90 -6.08 8.56 4.53
C MET A 90 -6.89 9.74 5.09
N ASP A 91 -6.27 10.92 5.18
CA ASP A 91 -6.89 12.13 5.72
C ASP A 91 -6.58 13.34 4.82
N PRO A 92 -7.35 14.45 4.92
CA PRO A 92 -7.18 15.61 4.04
C PRO A 92 -5.81 16.29 4.12
N ARG A 93 -5.07 16.10 5.22
CA ARG A 93 -3.72 16.62 5.42
C ARG A 93 -2.65 15.61 5.05
N ALA A 94 -3.06 14.38 4.70
CA ALA A 94 -2.22 13.22 4.47
C ALA A 94 -1.19 13.00 5.59
N GLU A 95 -1.57 13.25 6.84
CA GLU A 95 -0.73 12.94 8.01
C GLU A 95 -0.57 11.41 8.19
N THR A 96 -1.60 10.66 7.79
CA THR A 96 -1.59 9.20 7.73
C THR A 96 -1.46 8.72 6.29
N VAL A 97 -0.27 8.22 5.93
CA VAL A 97 -0.01 7.64 4.60
C VAL A 97 0.32 6.16 4.71
N HIS A 98 -0.38 5.34 3.93
CA HIS A 98 0.02 3.96 3.68
C HIS A 98 1.01 3.91 2.53
N TRP A 99 2.27 3.58 2.85
CA TRP A 99 3.31 3.33 1.86
C TRP A 99 3.35 1.86 1.49
N ILE A 100 3.08 1.58 0.22
CA ILE A 100 3.04 0.24 -0.38
C ILE A 100 4.07 0.22 -1.50
N LEU A 101 4.94 -0.79 -1.51
CA LEU A 101 5.99 -0.96 -2.49
C LEU A 101 5.77 -2.28 -3.21
N PHE A 102 5.59 -2.18 -4.52
CA PHE A 102 5.42 -3.32 -5.41
C PHE A 102 6.78 -3.81 -5.92
N SER A 103 6.86 -5.08 -6.31
CA SER A 103 8.13 -5.66 -6.76
C SER A 103 8.46 -5.27 -8.21
N SER A 104 7.44 -5.05 -9.03
CA SER A 104 7.56 -4.71 -10.46
C SER A 104 6.41 -3.84 -10.96
N ASP A 105 6.55 -3.26 -12.16
CA ASP A 105 5.46 -2.59 -12.87
C ASP A 105 4.26 -3.52 -13.13
N SER A 106 4.51 -4.81 -13.43
CA SER A 106 3.44 -5.80 -13.63
C SER A 106 2.60 -6.03 -12.37
N ASP A 107 3.20 -5.93 -11.19
CA ASP A 107 2.45 -6.06 -9.94
C ASP A 107 1.63 -4.80 -9.65
N LEU A 108 2.07 -3.65 -10.16
CA LEU A 108 1.40 -2.37 -10.00
C LEU A 108 0.20 -2.20 -10.97
N GLU A 109 0.35 -2.59 -12.25
CA GLU A 109 -0.65 -2.43 -13.34
C GLU A 109 -1.76 -3.50 -13.35
#